data_AF-A0A950B3N5-F1
#
_entry.id   AF-A0A950B3N5-F1
#
_cell.length_a   1.000
_cell.length_b   1.000
_cell.length_c   1.000
_cell.angle_alpha   90.00
_cell.angle_beta   90.00
_cell.angle_gamma   90.00
#
_symmetry.space_group_name_H-M   'P 1'
#
loop_
_entity.id
_entity.type
_entity.pdbx_description
1 polymer ?
#
loop_
_entity_poly.entity_id
_entity_poly.type
_entity_poly.pdbx_seq_one_letter_code
_entity_poly.pdbx_strand_id
1 'polypeptide(L)'
;ADTVERLSELLRARGVEPRQWYGVWLFVDWLEFSGAALDPSDSEEVAATAAVELEASRRDPYRQLSRVFHLVGRKGPTLTSQQTSGQ
;
A
#
# COMPACT_ATOMS: atom_id res chain seq x y z
N ALA A 1 7.41 -3.89 -14.51
CA ALA A 1 6.80 -3.95 -13.17
C ALA A 1 5.39 -3.39 -13.25
N ASP A 2 4.47 -3.87 -12.42
CA ASP A 2 3.15 -3.24 -12.29
C ASP A 2 3.30 -1.82 -11.71
N THR A 3 2.42 -0.90 -12.10
CA THR A 3 2.42 0.49 -11.60
C THR A 3 1.15 0.79 -10.83
N VAL A 4 1.20 1.77 -9.94
CA VAL A 4 0.05 2.22 -9.16
C VAL A 4 -1.09 2.67 -10.08
N GLU A 5 -0.76 3.37 -11.17
CA GLU A 5 -1.71 3.88 -12.15
C GLU A 5 -2.42 2.74 -12.86
N ARG A 6 -1.65 1.78 -13.40
CA ARG A 6 -2.18 0.62 -14.12
C ARG A 6 -3.07 -0.24 -13.22
N LEU A 7 -2.65 -0.50 -11.99
CA LEU A 7 -3.47 -1.28 -11.06
C LEU A 7 -4.70 -0.50 -10.61
N SER A 8 -4.60 0.83 -10.45
CA SER A 8 -5.74 1.68 -10.13
C SER A 8 -6.80 1.64 -11.23
N GLU A 9 -6.41 1.64 -12.51
CA GLU A 9 -7.32 1.47 -13.64
C GLU A 9 -8.01 0.09 -13.61
N LEU A 10 -7.25 -0.98 -13.34
CA LEU A 10 -7.80 -2.33 -13.23
C LEU A 10 -8.79 -2.49 -12.06
N LEU A 11 -8.57 -1.79 -10.95
CA LEU A 11 -9.52 -1.73 -9.83
C LEU A 11 -10.79 -1.00 -10.24
N ARG A 12 -10.69 0.18 -10.87
CA ARG A 12 -11.86 0.95 -11.33
C ARG A 12 -12.71 0.16 -12.31
N ALA A 13 -12.09 -0.55 -13.25
CA ALA A 13 -12.77 -1.42 -14.20
C ALA A 13 -13.61 -2.54 -13.53
N ARG A 14 -13.34 -2.85 -12.26
CA ARG A 14 -14.06 -3.85 -11.46
C ARG A 14 -14.94 -3.23 -10.36
N GLY A 15 -15.22 -1.94 -10.45
CA GLY A 15 -16.05 -1.23 -9.46
C GLY A 15 -15.38 -1.07 -8.10
N VAL A 16 -14.05 -1.14 -8.05
CA VAL A 16 -13.25 -0.85 -6.85
C VAL A 16 -12.60 0.52 -7.01
N GLU A 17 -12.93 1.45 -6.12
CA GLU A 17 -12.36 2.80 -6.12
C GLU A 17 -10.98 2.79 -5.44
N PRO A 18 -9.88 3.11 -6.14
CA PRO A 18 -8.58 3.28 -5.52
C PRO A 18 -8.61 4.45 -4.54
N ARG A 19 -8.10 4.27 -3.33
CA ARG A 19 -8.16 5.25 -2.24
C ARG A 19 -6.81 5.85 -1.90
N GLN A 20 -5.85 4.98 -1.59
CA GLN A 20 -4.52 5.39 -1.17
C GLN A 20 -3.51 4.33 -1.53
N TRP A 21 -2.26 4.71 -1.67
CA TRP A 21 -1.17 3.76 -1.81
C TRP A 21 0.01 4.13 -0.91
N TYR A 22 0.79 3.11 -0.58
CA TYR A 22 1.89 3.18 0.36
C TYR A 22 3.11 2.47 -0.21
N GLY A 23 4.30 3.06 -0.07
CA GLY A 23 5.54 2.35 -0.30
C GLY A 23 5.80 1.33 0.81
N VAL A 24 6.38 0.19 0.50
CA VAL A 24 6.70 -0.87 1.49
C VAL A 24 8.22 -1.08 1.51
N TRP A 25 8.78 -1.41 2.68
CA TRP A 25 10.22 -1.69 2.87
C TRP A 25 11.12 -0.55 2.38
N LEU A 26 10.96 0.65 2.95
CA LEU A 26 11.67 1.84 2.49
C LEU A 26 13.07 1.96 3.08
N PHE A 27 13.29 1.49 4.30
CA PHE A 27 14.56 1.61 5.01
C PHE A 27 15.11 0.27 5.48
N VAL A 28 14.27 -0.61 6.03
CA VAL A 28 14.73 -1.89 6.62
C VAL A 28 15.44 -2.79 5.60
N ASP A 29 15.03 -2.77 4.33
CA ASP A 29 15.69 -3.47 3.22
C ASP A 29 17.09 -2.91 2.89
N TRP A 30 17.39 -1.69 3.36
CA TRP A 30 18.66 -0.99 3.12
C TRP A 30 19.58 -0.97 4.33
N LEU A 31 19.07 -1.25 5.55
CA LEU A 31 19.85 -1.20 6.78
C LEU A 31 21.06 -2.13 6.74
N GLU A 32 20.89 -3.35 6.20
CA GLU A 32 22.00 -4.30 6.06
C GLU A 32 23.15 -3.72 5.24
N PHE A 33 22.84 -2.93 4.19
CA PHE A 33 23.86 -2.29 3.35
C PHE A 33 24.54 -1.10 4.03
N SER A 34 23.96 -0.51 5.07
CA SER A 34 24.57 0.58 5.85
C SER A 34 25.41 0.08 7.03
N GLY A 35 25.44 -1.23 7.28
CA GLY A 35 26.08 -1.84 8.45
C GLY A 35 25.27 -1.70 9.73
N ALA A 36 24.01 -1.25 9.63
CA ALA A 36 23.05 -1.23 10.73
C ALA A 36 22.15 -2.47 10.65
N ALA A 37 21.75 -3.01 11.80
CA ALA A 37 20.77 -4.09 11.86
C ALA A 37 19.72 -3.73 12.91
N LEU A 38 18.46 -3.99 12.58
CA LEU A 38 17.35 -3.89 13.53
C LEU A 38 17.32 -5.17 14.37
N ASP A 39 17.35 -5.07 15.70
CA ASP A 39 17.13 -6.23 16.56
C ASP A 39 15.62 -6.54 16.64
N PRO A 40 15.13 -7.66 16.09
CA PRO A 40 13.71 -7.97 16.12
C PRO A 40 13.19 -8.29 17.54
N SER A 41 14.09 -8.51 18.51
CA SER A 41 13.74 -8.70 19.92
C SER A 41 13.62 -7.40 20.70
N ASP A 42 14.17 -6.29 20.19
CA ASP A 42 13.98 -4.96 20.74
C ASP A 42 12.66 -4.37 20.25
N SER A 43 11.60 -4.55 21.04
CA SER A 43 10.26 -4.08 20.70
C SER A 43 10.16 -2.55 20.57
N GLU A 44 11.01 -1.80 21.27
CA GLU A 44 10.99 -0.34 21.21
C GLU A 44 11.61 0.14 19.89
N GLU A 45 12.76 -0.43 19.52
CA GLU A 45 13.42 -0.15 18.25
C GLU A 45 12.54 -0.53 17.05
N VAL A 46 11.90 -1.70 17.11
CA VAL A 46 10.96 -2.17 16.09
C VAL A 46 9.78 -1.21 15.95
N ALA A 47 9.18 -0.76 17.06
CA ALA A 47 8.06 0.17 17.04
C ALA A 47 8.46 1.54 16.47
N ALA A 48 9.63 2.07 16.88
CA ALA A 48 10.17 3.32 16.36
C ALA A 48 10.43 3.23 14.85
N THR A 49 11.04 2.14 14.39
CA THR A 49 11.31 1.88 12.97
C THR A 49 10.03 1.77 12.16
N ALA A 50 9.04 1.02 12.66
CA ALA A 50 7.74 0.87 12.02
C ALA A 50 6.99 2.22 11.88
N ALA A 51 7.11 3.11 12.88
CA ALA A 51 6.52 4.45 12.80
C ALA A 51 7.17 5.30 11.70
N VAL A 52 8.50 5.23 11.57
CA VAL A 52 9.24 5.94 10.51
C VAL A 52 8.90 5.39 9.12
N GLU A 53 8.91 4.06 8.96
CA GLU A 53 8.49 3.37 7.74
C GLU A 53 7.07 3.78 7.32
N LEU A 54 6.12 3.81 8.26
CA LEU A 54 4.74 4.21 7.99
C LEU A 54 4.64 5.67 7.53
N GLU A 55 5.36 6.59 8.17
CA GLU A 55 5.33 8.00 7.76
C GLU A 55 5.96 8.22 6.38
N ALA A 56 7.06 7.53 6.09
CA ALA A 56 7.69 7.58 4.77
C ALA A 56 6.82 6.94 3.68
N SER A 57 6.14 5.82 4.00
CA SER A 57 5.26 5.10 3.07
C SER A 57 4.15 5.97 2.49
N ARG A 58 3.77 7.05 3.17
CA ARG A 58 2.68 7.95 2.79
C ARG A 58 3.13 9.13 1.96
N ARG A 59 4.44 9.43 1.89
CA ARG A 59 4.95 10.73 1.40
C ARG A 59 5.85 10.58 0.18
N ASP A 60 5.72 11.49 -0.77
CA ASP A 60 6.71 11.64 -1.84
C ASP A 60 7.94 12.39 -1.28
N PRO A 61 9.16 12.12 -1.82
CA PRO A 61 9.46 11.10 -2.82
C PRO A 61 9.57 9.68 -2.26
N TYR A 62 9.57 9.50 -0.93
CA TYR A 62 9.87 8.22 -0.28
C TYR A 62 9.07 7.04 -0.82
N ARG A 63 7.73 7.16 -0.88
CA ARG A 63 6.88 6.06 -1.35
C ARG A 63 7.13 5.64 -2.81
N GLN A 64 7.70 6.52 -3.63
CA GLN A 64 8.06 6.24 -5.02
C GLN A 64 9.37 5.44 -5.16
N LEU A 65 10.20 5.43 -4.12
CA LEU A 65 11.46 4.67 -4.10
C LEU A 65 11.26 3.19 -3.77
N SER A 66 10.07 2.83 -3.31
CA SER A 66 9.77 1.46 -2.92
C SER A 66 9.71 0.52 -4.13
N ARG A 67 10.26 -0.69 -3.95
CA ARG A 67 10.16 -1.78 -4.92
C ARG A 67 8.78 -2.44 -4.95
N VAL A 68 8.02 -2.35 -3.85
CA VAL A 68 6.71 -2.98 -3.68
C VAL A 68 5.76 -1.98 -3.05
N PHE A 69 4.57 -1.80 -3.60
CA PHE A 69 3.58 -0.87 -3.05
C PHE A 69 2.31 -1.59 -2.58
N HIS A 70 1.66 -1.03 -1.57
CA HIS A 70 0.34 -1.43 -1.13
C HIS A 70 -0.69 -0.45 -1.68
N LEU A 71 -1.60 -0.91 -2.54
CA LEU A 71 -2.71 -0.11 -3.08
C LEU A 71 -4.03 -0.51 -2.41
N VAL A 72 -4.67 0.45 -1.75
CA VAL A 72 -5.95 0.27 -1.06
C VAL A 72 -7.10 0.64 -1.99
N GLY A 73 -8.05 -0.26 -2.16
CA GLY A 73 -9.27 -0.04 -2.91
C GLY A 73 -10.52 -0.21 -2.05
N ARG A 74 -11.55 0.60 -2.28
CA ARG A 74 -12.87 0.45 -1.67
C ARG A 74 -13.84 -0.10 -2.71
N LYS A 75 -14.40 -1.28 -2.46
CA LYS A 75 -15.49 -1.81 -3.27
C LYS A 75 -16.77 -1.04 -2.95
N GLY A 76 -17.42 -0.49 -3.99
CA GLY A 76 -18.73 0.15 -3.84
C GLY A 76 -19.80 -0.85 -3.40
N PRO A 77 -20.97 -0.38 -2.95
CA PRO A 77 -22.12 -1.25 -2.75
C PRO A 77 -22.38 -2.03 -4.04
N THR A 78 -22.46 -3.35 -3.95
CA THR A 78 -22.91 -4.13 -5.11
C THR A 78 -24.40 -3.81 -5.26
N LEU A 79 -24.74 -2.98 -6.26
CA LEU A 79 -26.13 -2.85 -6.67
C LEU A 79 -26.51 -4.20 -7.30
N THR A 80 -27.05 -5.10 -6.49
CA THR A 80 -27.74 -6.27 -6.99
C THR A 80 -28.89 -5.76 -7.83
N SER A 81 -28.79 -5.90 -9.14
CA SER A 81 -29.87 -5.58 -10.06
C SER A 81 -31.07 -6.44 -9.67
N GLN A 82 -32.03 -5.88 -8.93
CA GLN A 82 -33.35 -6.47 -8.86
C GLN A 82 -33.91 -6.44 -10.27
N GLN A 83 -34.09 -7.62 -10.85
CA GLN A 83 -34.86 -7.81 -12.07
C GLN A 83 -36.19 -7.11 -11.86
N THR A 84 -36.47 -6.12 -12.71
CA THR A 84 -37.82 -5.66 -12.97
C THR A 84 -38.58 -6.82 -13.60
N SER A 85 -39.24 -7.64 -12.79
CA SER A 85 -40.29 -8.56 -13.25
C SER A 85 -41.49 -7.68 -13.60
N GLY A 86 -41.51 -7.19 -14.83
CA GLY A 86 -42.69 -6.62 -15.45
C GLY A 86 -43.36 -7.68 -16.31
N GLN A 87 -44.64 -7.92 -15.99
CA GLN A 87 -45.68 -8.74 -16.65
C GLN A 87 -45.91 -10.12 -16.08
#